data_AF-A0A1S7UMM0-F1
#
_entry.id   AF-A0A1S7UMM0-F1
#
_cell.length_a   1.000
_cell.length_b   1.000
_cell.length_c   1.000
_cell.angle_alpha   90.00
_cell.angle_beta   90.00
_cell.angle_gamma   90.00
#
_symmetry.space_group_name_H-M   'P 1'
#
loop_
_entity.id
_entity.type
_entity.pdbx_description
1 polymer ?
#
loop_
_entity_poly.entity_id
_entity_poly.type
_entity_poly.pdbx_seq_one_letter_code
_entity_poly.pdbx_strand_id
1 'polypeptide(L)'
;MESALCLRFLRPYLFGLPPADRAAYGRLFSTSRTKSNCQSRPCAIGQRRAFHSSQIRQSASTVPSNTEDAPETAAIRAVSVAGRAQKLRDYDALRFPRLEHRANRMTIPAFRQMFEDEASTPASEHVTLEGRVMAVRQVGSKLVFLHILGGYQQVQVMVHLGGLASPPDPEVFRRALHPLRRGDFISVTGTAVRTKSGELTLGARELPIIVSPALAPLPKILINEETKILNRHVDSLVNQRTSDIIRLRSQIVKSMRDFFHERDFLEVQTPILADSAGGATARPFLTAATAFPAKQLSMRIAPELWLKRLVVGGNDRIFEIGPSFRNEGLDTTHNPEFTTCEFYSAYFNLAELIRTTESLITRLLSDVNQAIETRLTSLQTPQVSIPDGQWKQVEFIPALEDILGFQFPDLSKPDALKKLASLLPKHHASAIKEASLNKLLDHLAATHLENASLDQPLFIINHPACMAPLSKSFTCPKTGQLVSARAELFIEGREIANMYEEENDPFEQRRKFELQIQSRGSSTVADEEGPAEIDESYVQALEYGLPPTGGWGCGVDRLVMFLSGASKISDTLPFGNLRNVVSLSQDAKDL
;
A
#
# COMPACT_ATOMS: atom_id res chain seq x y z
N MET A 1 -44.51 11.86 -20.57
CA MET A 1 -43.95 10.73 -19.81
C MET A 1 -42.51 10.54 -20.26
N GLU A 2 -41.59 11.27 -19.65
CA GLU A 2 -40.15 11.13 -19.90
C GLU A 2 -39.45 10.95 -18.56
N SER A 3 -39.11 9.71 -18.22
CA SER A 3 -38.16 9.40 -17.14
C SER A 3 -37.43 8.10 -17.47
N ALA A 4 -36.56 8.15 -18.48
CA ALA A 4 -35.66 7.04 -18.84
C ALA A 4 -34.20 7.48 -18.89
N LEU A 5 -33.81 8.48 -18.07
CA LEU A 5 -32.44 9.01 -18.01
C LEU A 5 -31.57 8.42 -16.90
N CYS A 6 -32.07 7.54 -16.04
CA CYS A 6 -31.37 7.18 -14.79
C CYS A 6 -30.41 5.98 -14.83
N LEU A 7 -30.12 5.36 -15.99
CA LEU A 7 -29.26 4.13 -16.00
C LEU A 7 -28.20 4.11 -17.10
N ARG A 8 -27.68 5.27 -17.54
CA ARG A 8 -26.54 5.30 -18.49
C ARG A 8 -25.21 4.89 -17.87
N PHE A 9 -25.06 4.98 -16.54
CA PHE A 9 -23.81 4.70 -15.84
C PHE A 9 -23.43 3.22 -15.74
N LEU A 10 -24.36 2.29 -15.98
CA LEU A 10 -24.17 0.85 -15.72
C LEU A 10 -23.95 -0.02 -16.98
N ARG A 11 -23.72 0.56 -18.16
CA ARG A 11 -23.41 -0.25 -19.35
C ARG A 11 -21.90 -0.47 -19.45
N PRO A 12 -21.39 -1.72 -19.42
CA PRO A 12 -20.04 -1.98 -19.89
C PRO A 12 -19.96 -1.56 -21.36
N TYR A 13 -18.91 -0.82 -21.72
CA TYR A 13 -18.59 -0.53 -23.10
C TYR A 13 -18.33 -1.86 -23.82
N LEU A 14 -19.37 -2.42 -24.44
CA LEU A 14 -19.20 -3.44 -25.47
C LEU A 14 -18.41 -2.76 -26.58
N PHE A 15 -17.19 -3.23 -26.83
CA PHE A 15 -16.43 -2.87 -28.02
C PHE A 15 -17.34 -3.07 -29.23
N GLY A 16 -17.82 -1.97 -29.81
CA GLY A 16 -18.47 -1.97 -31.10
C GLY A 16 -17.42 -2.31 -32.14
N LEU A 17 -17.35 -3.57 -32.55
CA LEU A 17 -16.69 -3.93 -33.79
C LEU A 17 -17.37 -3.11 -34.91
N PRO A 18 -16.60 -2.45 -35.80
CA PRO A 18 -17.20 -1.73 -36.92
C PRO A 18 -18.00 -2.73 -37.77
N PRO A 19 -19.11 -2.30 -38.42
CA PRO A 19 -19.91 -3.20 -39.24
C PRO A 19 -19.04 -3.74 -40.37
N ALA A 20 -18.81 -5.06 -40.34
CA ALA A 20 -18.11 -5.77 -41.40
C ALA A 20 -18.95 -5.71 -42.68
N ASP A 21 -18.36 -5.14 -43.74
CA ASP A 21 -18.97 -5.11 -45.06
C ASP A 21 -19.11 -6.53 -45.61
N ARG A 22 -20.25 -6.81 -46.25
CA ARG A 22 -20.61 -8.13 -46.74
C ARG A 22 -19.80 -8.45 -48.00
N ALA A 23 -18.69 -9.16 -47.85
CA ALA A 23 -18.11 -9.92 -48.95
C ALA A 23 -17.43 -11.22 -48.47
N ALA A 24 -18.02 -12.34 -48.94
CA ALA A 24 -17.41 -13.65 -49.14
C ALA A 24 -17.02 -14.49 -47.90
N TYR A 25 -18.03 -15.20 -47.37
CA TYR A 25 -17.81 -16.55 -46.85
C TYR A 25 -17.56 -17.52 -48.00
N GLY A 26 -16.45 -18.26 -47.96
CA GLY A 26 -16.29 -19.48 -48.74
C GLY A 26 -14.85 -19.82 -49.12
N ARG A 27 -14.16 -20.61 -48.28
CA ARG A 27 -13.79 -22.01 -48.58
C ARG A 27 -12.68 -22.50 -47.63
N LEU A 28 -12.94 -23.68 -47.06
CA LEU A 28 -12.00 -24.54 -46.34
C LEU A 28 -10.83 -24.99 -47.22
N PHE A 29 -9.69 -25.25 -46.56
CA PHE A 29 -8.62 -26.24 -46.83
C PHE A 29 -8.26 -26.56 -48.29
N SER A 30 -6.99 -26.32 -48.69
CA SER A 30 -6.03 -27.39 -49.03
C SER A 30 -4.73 -26.85 -49.65
N THR A 31 -3.60 -27.33 -49.12
CA THR A 31 -2.40 -27.83 -49.84
C THR A 31 -1.63 -26.93 -50.82
N SER A 32 -0.38 -26.67 -50.42
CA SER A 32 0.88 -26.91 -51.18
C SER A 32 1.22 -26.17 -52.48
N ARG A 33 2.45 -25.61 -52.42
CA ARG A 33 3.53 -25.59 -53.43
C ARG A 33 3.53 -24.55 -54.57
N THR A 34 4.67 -23.85 -54.59
CA THR A 34 5.61 -23.52 -55.69
C THR A 34 5.59 -22.18 -56.43
N LYS A 35 6.71 -21.45 -56.22
CA LYS A 35 7.65 -20.79 -57.16
C LYS A 35 7.27 -19.50 -57.93
N SER A 36 8.03 -18.43 -57.68
CA SER A 36 8.93 -17.71 -58.66
C SER A 36 9.58 -16.49 -57.96
N ASN A 37 10.89 -16.43 -57.72
CA ASN A 37 12.01 -15.96 -58.56
C ASN A 37 12.14 -14.43 -58.76
N CYS A 38 13.16 -13.83 -58.12
CA CYS A 38 14.14 -12.83 -58.62
C CYS A 38 15.21 -12.62 -57.51
N GLN A 39 16.42 -13.19 -57.56
CA GLN A 39 17.69 -12.70 -58.19
C GLN A 39 18.00 -11.22 -57.87
N SER A 40 19.19 -10.77 -57.42
CA SER A 40 20.48 -11.40 -57.06
C SER A 40 21.53 -10.35 -56.57
N ARG A 41 22.26 -10.67 -55.47
CA ARG A 41 23.75 -10.55 -55.25
C ARG A 41 24.45 -9.17 -55.00
N PRO A 42 25.72 -9.12 -54.47
CA PRO A 42 26.38 -9.95 -53.41
C PRO A 42 27.43 -9.24 -52.49
N CYS A 43 27.94 -10.02 -51.50
CA CYS A 43 29.29 -10.03 -50.86
C CYS A 43 29.69 -9.02 -49.75
N ALA A 44 30.12 -9.51 -48.58
CA ALA A 44 31.50 -9.93 -48.26
C ALA A 44 31.59 -10.67 -46.90
N ILE A 45 32.70 -11.39 -46.72
CA ILE A 45 33.02 -12.41 -45.71
C ILE A 45 33.88 -11.83 -44.58
N GLY A 46 33.78 -12.38 -43.36
CA GLY A 46 34.72 -12.10 -42.25
C GLY A 46 34.65 -13.07 -41.07
N GLN A 47 35.24 -14.27 -41.25
CA GLN A 47 36.00 -15.12 -40.31
C GLN A 47 35.61 -15.20 -38.80
N ARG A 48 35.12 -16.38 -38.33
CA ARG A 48 35.85 -17.52 -37.68
C ARG A 48 36.12 -17.38 -36.16
N ARG A 49 35.52 -18.26 -35.35
CA ARG A 49 36.13 -19.47 -34.74
C ARG A 49 35.18 -20.14 -33.73
N ALA A 50 35.01 -21.45 -33.90
CA ALA A 50 34.37 -22.35 -32.93
C ALA A 50 35.43 -23.02 -32.06
N PHE A 51 35.11 -23.35 -30.80
CA PHE A 51 35.74 -24.47 -30.09
C PHE A 51 34.77 -25.12 -29.07
N HIS A 52 35.00 -26.43 -28.91
CA HIS A 52 34.18 -27.49 -28.32
C HIS A 52 33.66 -27.31 -26.88
N SER A 53 32.45 -27.81 -26.63
CA SER A 53 32.00 -28.24 -25.30
C SER A 53 32.17 -29.77 -25.17
N SER A 54 33.05 -30.20 -24.27
CA SER A 54 33.25 -31.59 -23.86
C SER A 54 32.09 -32.08 -22.99
N GLN A 55 31.62 -33.29 -23.26
CA GLN A 55 30.70 -34.03 -22.39
C GLN A 55 31.44 -34.52 -21.14
N ILE A 56 30.91 -34.19 -19.97
CA ILE A 56 31.23 -34.89 -18.73
C ILE A 56 29.93 -35.50 -18.19
N ARG A 57 29.83 -36.82 -18.29
CA ARG A 57 28.89 -37.64 -17.52
C ARG A 57 29.41 -37.71 -16.10
N GLN A 58 28.64 -37.22 -15.13
CA GLN A 58 28.78 -37.66 -13.74
C GLN A 58 27.42 -38.04 -13.14
N SER A 59 27.43 -39.28 -12.69
CA SER A 59 26.48 -40.08 -11.91
C SER A 59 25.53 -39.34 -10.97
N ALA A 60 24.28 -39.79 -10.99
CA ALA A 60 23.24 -39.48 -10.02
C ALA A 60 23.63 -39.92 -8.60
N SER A 61 23.65 -38.96 -7.67
CA SER A 61 23.45 -39.20 -6.24
C SER A 61 22.14 -38.54 -5.83
N THR A 62 21.21 -39.36 -5.36
CA THR A 62 19.92 -38.96 -4.81
C THR A 62 20.12 -38.36 -3.42
N VAL A 63 20.02 -37.04 -3.33
CA VAL A 63 19.78 -36.32 -2.07
C VAL A 63 18.34 -35.78 -2.14
N PRO A 64 17.47 -36.04 -1.15
CA PRO A 64 16.13 -35.48 -1.16
C PRO A 64 16.21 -33.97 -0.91
N SER A 65 15.99 -33.17 -1.95
CA SER A 65 15.84 -31.72 -1.79
C SER A 65 14.42 -31.41 -1.31
N ASN A 66 14.33 -30.61 -0.25
CA ASN A 66 13.08 -30.07 0.28
C ASN A 66 12.34 -29.27 -0.81
N THR A 67 11.21 -29.82 -1.28
CA THR A 67 10.32 -29.22 -2.28
C THR A 67 9.26 -28.32 -1.64
N GLU A 68 9.65 -27.42 -0.72
CA GLU A 68 8.67 -26.56 -0.03
C GLU A 68 8.49 -25.17 -0.66
N ASP A 69 9.30 -24.77 -1.65
CA ASP A 69 9.34 -23.35 -2.10
C ASP A 69 9.63 -23.10 -3.59
N ALA A 70 9.64 -24.13 -4.45
CA ALA A 70 9.87 -23.87 -5.87
C ALA A 70 8.64 -23.17 -6.49
N PRO A 71 8.81 -22.04 -7.21
CA PRO A 71 7.71 -21.50 -8.01
C PRO A 71 7.25 -22.59 -8.98
N GLU A 72 6.02 -23.10 -8.80
CA GLU A 72 5.43 -24.01 -9.78
C GLU A 72 5.39 -23.25 -11.11
N THR A 73 6.11 -23.74 -12.11
CA THR A 73 6.03 -23.16 -13.44
C THR A 73 4.58 -23.22 -13.92
N ALA A 74 4.19 -22.26 -14.76
CA ALA A 74 2.89 -22.17 -15.41
C ALA A 74 2.34 -23.54 -15.85
N ALA A 75 3.19 -24.34 -16.50
CA ALA A 75 2.87 -25.67 -16.99
C ALA A 75 2.56 -26.68 -15.85
N ILE A 76 3.35 -26.70 -14.77
CA ILE A 76 3.11 -27.59 -13.62
C ILE A 76 1.79 -27.23 -12.93
N ARG A 77 1.54 -25.93 -12.75
CA ARG A 77 0.29 -25.43 -12.17
C ARG A 77 -0.91 -25.84 -13.02
N ALA A 78 -0.84 -25.70 -14.34
CA ALA A 78 -1.92 -26.08 -15.25
C ALA A 78 -2.25 -27.59 -15.16
N VAL A 79 -1.23 -28.45 -15.10
CA VAL A 79 -1.41 -29.91 -14.91
C VAL A 79 -2.05 -30.21 -13.56
N SER A 80 -1.59 -29.57 -12.48
CA SER A 80 -2.14 -29.72 -11.12
C SER A 80 -3.63 -29.32 -11.06
N VAL A 81 -3.96 -28.18 -11.65
CA VAL A 81 -5.34 -27.67 -11.77
C VAL A 81 -6.22 -28.64 -12.58
N ALA A 82 -5.74 -29.13 -13.72
CA ALA A 82 -6.48 -30.07 -14.56
C ALA A 82 -6.75 -31.40 -13.82
N GLY A 83 -5.73 -31.95 -13.14
CA GLY A 83 -5.87 -33.16 -12.33
C GLY A 83 -6.83 -32.97 -11.16
N ARG A 84 -6.78 -31.81 -10.49
CA ARG A 84 -7.73 -31.46 -9.41
C ARG A 84 -9.15 -31.35 -9.94
N ALA A 85 -9.37 -30.69 -11.08
CA ALA A 85 -10.68 -30.56 -11.70
C ALA A 85 -11.24 -31.92 -12.13
N GLN A 86 -10.41 -32.83 -12.65
CA GLN A 86 -10.84 -34.19 -12.99
C GLN A 86 -11.28 -34.97 -11.76
N LYS A 87 -10.48 -34.97 -10.68
CA LYS A 87 -10.90 -35.61 -9.42
C LYS A 87 -12.22 -35.04 -8.90
N LEU A 88 -12.44 -33.73 -9.01
CA LEU A 88 -13.72 -33.15 -8.60
C LEU A 88 -14.89 -33.65 -9.47
N ARG A 89 -14.70 -33.85 -10.78
CA ARG A 89 -15.72 -34.44 -11.66
C ARG A 89 -16.03 -35.90 -11.31
N ASP A 90 -15.01 -36.71 -11.04
CA ASP A 90 -15.18 -38.14 -10.71
C ASP A 90 -16.02 -38.34 -9.43
N TYR A 91 -16.05 -37.32 -8.56
CA TYR A 91 -16.79 -37.30 -7.30
C TYR A 91 -18.02 -36.39 -7.34
N ASP A 92 -18.41 -35.86 -8.52
CA ASP A 92 -19.54 -34.94 -8.69
C ASP A 92 -19.48 -33.69 -7.78
N ALA A 93 -18.25 -33.23 -7.53
CA ALA A 93 -17.91 -32.14 -6.62
C ALA A 93 -17.38 -30.90 -7.35
N LEU A 94 -17.21 -30.93 -8.69
CA LEU A 94 -16.83 -29.76 -9.48
C LEU A 94 -18.05 -28.87 -9.71
N ARG A 95 -18.46 -28.16 -8.66
CA ARG A 95 -19.64 -27.30 -8.67
C ARG A 95 -19.29 -25.93 -8.10
N PHE A 96 -19.97 -24.91 -8.62
CA PHE A 96 -19.92 -23.53 -8.13
C PHE A 96 -21.35 -23.07 -7.88
N PRO A 97 -22.03 -23.65 -6.88
CA PRO A 97 -23.43 -23.35 -6.61
C PRO A 97 -23.60 -21.87 -6.23
N ARG A 98 -24.79 -21.32 -6.48
CA ARG A 98 -25.20 -20.10 -5.81
C ARG A 98 -25.35 -20.41 -4.33
N LEU A 99 -24.97 -19.48 -3.46
CA LEU A 99 -25.24 -19.62 -2.04
C LEU A 99 -26.75 -19.52 -1.81
N GLU A 100 -27.34 -20.57 -1.27
CA GLU A 100 -28.73 -20.58 -0.85
C GLU A 100 -28.84 -19.97 0.55
N HIS A 101 -29.98 -19.34 0.85
CA HIS A 101 -30.23 -18.87 2.20
C HIS A 101 -30.36 -20.07 3.14
N ARG A 102 -29.45 -20.18 4.10
CA ARG A 102 -29.49 -21.20 5.16
C ARG A 102 -29.88 -20.54 6.47
N ALA A 103 -30.82 -21.16 7.19
CA ALA A 103 -31.21 -20.71 8.51
C ALA A 103 -30.00 -20.71 9.46
N ASN A 104 -29.97 -19.77 10.41
CA ASN A 104 -28.96 -19.69 11.45
C ASN A 104 -27.51 -19.65 10.94
N ARG A 105 -27.30 -19.03 9.77
CA ARG A 105 -25.96 -18.73 9.25
C ARG A 105 -25.31 -17.64 10.08
N MET A 106 -24.09 -17.89 10.55
CA MET A 106 -23.29 -16.88 11.27
C MET A 106 -21.83 -16.92 10.86
N THR A 107 -21.09 -15.85 11.19
CA THR A 107 -19.65 -15.79 10.93
C THR A 107 -18.89 -16.65 11.93
N ILE A 108 -17.71 -17.13 11.56
CA ILE A 108 -16.85 -17.89 12.48
C ILE A 108 -16.49 -17.07 13.74
N PRO A 109 -16.15 -15.77 13.65
CA PRO A 109 -15.97 -14.95 14.86
C PRO A 109 -17.20 -14.86 15.75
N ALA A 110 -18.39 -14.67 15.17
CA ALA A 110 -19.64 -14.63 15.94
C ALA A 110 -19.93 -15.98 16.63
N PHE A 111 -19.68 -17.10 15.95
CA PHE A 111 -19.79 -18.43 16.53
C PHE A 111 -18.83 -18.61 17.71
N ARG A 112 -17.57 -18.19 17.55
CA ARG A 112 -16.58 -18.30 18.64
C ARG A 112 -16.96 -17.47 19.85
N GLN A 113 -17.43 -16.24 19.64
CA GLN A 113 -17.88 -15.35 20.71
C GLN A 113 -19.14 -15.89 21.41
N MET A 114 -20.13 -16.36 20.64
CA MET A 114 -21.39 -16.86 21.19
C MET A 114 -21.20 -18.11 22.04
N PHE A 115 -20.32 -19.02 21.63
CA PHE A 115 -20.08 -20.31 22.29
C PHE A 115 -18.78 -20.35 23.12
N GLU A 116 -18.22 -19.17 23.46
CA GLU A 116 -16.94 -19.04 24.18
C GLU A 116 -16.99 -19.63 25.58
N ASP A 117 -18.06 -19.37 26.33
CA ASP A 117 -18.23 -19.71 27.75
C ASP A 117 -19.28 -20.79 28.02
N GLU A 118 -19.93 -21.34 26.99
CA GLU A 118 -20.95 -22.37 27.20
C GLU A 118 -20.33 -23.66 27.75
N ALA A 119 -20.65 -23.95 29.02
CA ALA A 119 -20.35 -25.21 29.69
C ALA A 119 -21.26 -26.36 29.20
N SER A 120 -22.43 -26.04 28.64
CA SER A 120 -23.44 -26.98 28.14
C SER A 120 -23.30 -27.30 26.66
N THR A 121 -22.14 -27.77 26.23
CA THR A 121 -21.99 -28.40 24.91
C THR A 121 -22.41 -29.87 24.98
N PRO A 122 -23.36 -30.36 24.14
CA PRO A 122 -23.79 -29.79 22.85
C PRO A 122 -24.89 -28.72 22.93
N ALA A 123 -24.75 -27.64 22.15
CA ALA A 123 -25.84 -26.68 21.93
C ALA A 123 -27.02 -27.33 21.19
N SER A 124 -28.25 -26.95 21.53
CA SER A 124 -29.47 -27.45 20.88
C SER A 124 -29.71 -26.82 19.50
N GLU A 125 -29.17 -25.62 19.27
CA GLU A 125 -29.38 -24.90 18.03
C GLU A 125 -28.44 -25.39 16.91
N HIS A 126 -29.02 -25.58 15.74
CA HIS A 126 -28.25 -25.81 14.52
C HIS A 126 -27.77 -24.47 13.96
N VAL A 127 -26.48 -24.38 13.67
CA VAL A 127 -25.86 -23.22 13.04
C VAL A 127 -25.15 -23.64 11.76
N THR A 128 -25.15 -22.75 10.76
CA THR A 128 -24.40 -22.95 9.53
C THR A 128 -23.16 -22.06 9.53
N LEU A 129 -22.00 -22.68 9.37
CA LEU A 129 -20.72 -21.99 9.18
C LEU A 129 -20.19 -22.20 7.76
N GLU A 130 -19.61 -21.13 7.21
CA GLU A 130 -18.96 -21.13 5.91
C GLU A 130 -17.53 -20.64 6.07
N GLY A 131 -16.59 -21.33 5.41
CA GLY A 131 -15.19 -20.98 5.53
C GLY A 131 -14.30 -21.77 4.59
N ARG A 132 -13.05 -21.32 4.50
CA ARG A 132 -12.01 -21.98 3.73
C ARG A 132 -11.39 -23.10 4.55
N VAL A 133 -11.36 -24.31 4.02
CA VAL A 133 -10.68 -25.45 4.63
C VAL A 133 -9.17 -25.18 4.68
N MET A 134 -8.61 -25.14 5.89
CA MET A 134 -7.17 -24.97 6.13
C MET A 134 -6.47 -26.30 6.44
N ALA A 135 -7.20 -27.27 6.95
CA ALA A 135 -6.70 -28.62 7.22
C ALA A 135 -7.81 -29.67 7.08
N VAL A 136 -7.42 -30.88 6.67
CA VAL A 136 -8.29 -32.07 6.60
C VAL A 136 -7.55 -33.21 7.27
N ARG A 137 -8.15 -33.82 8.29
CA ARG A 137 -7.59 -34.98 9.01
C ARG A 137 -8.63 -36.09 9.11
N GLN A 138 -8.39 -37.19 8.41
CA GLN A 138 -9.25 -38.38 8.47
C GLN A 138 -8.78 -39.31 9.60
N VAL A 139 -9.72 -39.81 10.41
CA VAL A 139 -9.45 -40.74 11.51
C VAL A 139 -10.35 -41.96 11.35
N GLY A 140 -9.78 -43.04 10.81
CA GLY A 140 -10.55 -44.23 10.44
C GLY A 140 -11.56 -43.95 9.31
N SER A 141 -12.58 -44.80 9.19
CA SER A 141 -13.58 -44.73 8.10
C SER A 141 -14.82 -43.88 8.41
N LYS A 142 -14.98 -43.43 9.66
CA LYS A 142 -16.23 -42.82 10.16
C LYS A 142 -16.06 -41.40 10.73
N LEU A 143 -14.86 -40.85 10.73
CA LEU A 143 -14.58 -39.58 11.40
C LEU A 143 -13.59 -38.75 10.58
N VAL A 144 -13.96 -37.49 10.32
CA VAL A 144 -13.11 -36.50 9.64
C VAL A 144 -13.14 -35.20 10.43
N PHE A 145 -11.97 -34.64 10.70
CA PHE A 145 -11.81 -33.32 11.26
C PHE A 145 -11.37 -32.34 10.16
N LEU A 146 -11.98 -31.17 10.14
CA LEU A 146 -11.60 -30.06 9.28
C LEU A 146 -11.28 -28.86 10.18
N HIS A 147 -10.36 -28.00 9.74
CA HIS A 147 -10.28 -26.64 10.27
C HIS A 147 -10.72 -25.70 9.17
N ILE A 148 -11.69 -24.83 9.45
CA ILE A 148 -12.15 -23.82 8.50
C ILE A 148 -11.80 -22.42 8.99
N LEU A 149 -11.40 -21.57 8.06
CA LEU A 149 -11.03 -20.17 8.26
C LEU A 149 -12.13 -19.25 7.72
N GLY A 150 -12.52 -18.26 8.51
CA GLY A 150 -13.38 -17.16 8.09
C GLY A 150 -13.34 -16.02 9.09
N GLY A 151 -13.41 -14.78 8.60
CA GLY A 151 -13.26 -13.60 9.45
C GLY A 151 -11.94 -13.57 10.23
N TYR A 152 -10.85 -14.06 9.62
CA TYR A 152 -9.51 -14.17 10.24
C TYR A 152 -9.41 -15.09 11.46
N GLN A 153 -10.43 -15.89 11.73
CA GLN A 153 -10.44 -16.87 12.82
C GLN A 153 -10.70 -18.28 12.29
N GLN A 154 -10.21 -19.27 13.02
CA GLN A 154 -10.39 -20.68 12.70
C GLN A 154 -11.30 -21.37 13.70
N VAL A 155 -12.04 -22.36 13.21
CA VAL A 155 -12.84 -23.27 14.03
C VAL A 155 -12.70 -24.69 13.51
N GLN A 156 -12.68 -25.66 14.43
CA GLN A 156 -12.70 -27.07 14.07
C GLN A 156 -14.12 -27.48 13.67
N VAL A 157 -14.23 -28.33 12.66
CA VAL A 157 -15.45 -29.01 12.26
C VAL A 157 -15.22 -30.51 12.41
N MET A 158 -16.08 -31.17 13.17
CA MET A 158 -16.04 -32.61 13.36
C MET A 158 -17.18 -33.26 12.59
N VAL A 159 -16.84 -34.04 11.56
CA VAL A 159 -17.78 -34.79 10.75
C VAL A 159 -17.70 -36.25 11.16
N HIS A 160 -18.65 -36.69 11.99
CA HIS A 160 -18.74 -38.07 12.47
C HIS A 160 -19.96 -38.75 11.85
N LEU A 161 -19.78 -39.95 11.26
CA LEU A 161 -20.86 -40.65 10.56
C LEU A 161 -22.11 -40.83 11.43
N GLY A 162 -21.94 -41.31 12.67
CA GLY A 162 -23.04 -41.50 13.61
C GLY A 162 -23.58 -40.20 14.22
N GLY A 163 -22.95 -39.05 13.96
CA GLY A 163 -23.38 -37.73 14.43
C GLY A 163 -24.30 -37.00 13.45
N LEU A 164 -24.38 -37.46 12.20
CA LEU A 164 -25.23 -36.88 11.16
C LEU A 164 -26.71 -37.14 11.44
N ALA A 165 -27.59 -36.20 11.10
CA ALA A 165 -29.03 -36.33 11.26
C ALA A 165 -29.62 -37.44 10.35
N SER A 166 -29.01 -37.65 9.17
CA SER A 166 -29.33 -38.75 8.27
C SER A 166 -28.03 -39.45 7.85
N PRO A 167 -27.51 -40.40 8.66
CA PRO A 167 -26.26 -41.09 8.37
C PRO A 167 -26.35 -41.88 7.06
N PRO A 168 -25.53 -41.58 6.05
CA PRO A 168 -25.47 -42.38 4.84
C PRO A 168 -24.66 -43.66 5.07
N ASP A 169 -24.58 -44.54 4.07
CA ASP A 169 -23.67 -45.67 4.15
C ASP A 169 -22.20 -45.22 4.30
N PRO A 170 -21.35 -45.99 5.02
CA PRO A 170 -19.94 -45.65 5.21
C PRO A 170 -19.17 -45.35 3.91
N GLU A 171 -19.47 -46.04 2.81
CA GLU A 171 -18.84 -45.76 1.51
C GLU A 171 -19.31 -44.45 0.89
N VAL A 172 -20.60 -44.08 1.04
CA VAL A 172 -21.13 -42.79 0.57
C VAL A 172 -20.54 -41.65 1.37
N PHE A 173 -20.43 -41.81 2.70
CA PHE A 173 -19.75 -40.87 3.59
C PHE A 173 -18.31 -40.62 3.15
N ARG A 174 -17.56 -41.71 2.94
CA ARG A 174 -16.17 -41.63 2.49
C ARG A 174 -16.07 -40.95 1.13
N ARG A 175 -16.94 -41.31 0.18
CA ARG A 175 -16.97 -40.71 -1.17
C ARG A 175 -17.26 -39.22 -1.11
N ALA A 176 -18.19 -38.76 -0.29
CA ALA A 176 -18.55 -37.34 -0.17
C ALA A 176 -17.40 -36.48 0.39
N LEU A 177 -16.63 -37.00 1.36
CA LEU A 177 -15.56 -36.25 2.02
C LEU A 177 -14.19 -36.41 1.34
N HIS A 178 -13.98 -37.45 0.53
CA HIS A 178 -12.72 -37.69 -0.17
C HIS A 178 -12.26 -36.59 -1.17
N PRO A 179 -13.16 -35.83 -1.86
CA PRO A 179 -12.74 -34.72 -2.71
C PRO A 179 -12.37 -33.45 -1.93
N LEU A 180 -12.69 -33.34 -0.63
CA LEU A 180 -12.34 -32.18 0.19
C LEU A 180 -10.83 -32.06 0.35
N ARG A 181 -10.32 -30.84 0.20
CA ARG A 181 -8.91 -30.51 0.33
C ARG A 181 -8.74 -29.15 0.98
N ARG A 182 -7.53 -28.92 1.50
CA ARG A 182 -7.08 -27.58 1.89
C ARG A 182 -7.24 -26.60 0.72
N GLY A 183 -7.83 -25.45 1.01
CA GLY A 183 -8.14 -24.40 0.05
C GLY A 183 -9.62 -24.34 -0.35
N ASP A 184 -10.36 -25.46 -0.29
CA ASP A 184 -11.78 -25.50 -0.67
C ASP A 184 -12.61 -24.61 0.28
N PHE A 185 -13.60 -23.89 -0.24
CA PHE A 185 -14.63 -23.30 0.60
C PHE A 185 -15.78 -24.29 0.79
N ILE A 186 -16.21 -24.43 2.04
CA ILE A 186 -17.32 -25.30 2.40
C ILE A 186 -18.40 -24.53 3.17
N SER A 187 -19.62 -25.07 3.10
CA SER A 187 -20.73 -24.75 4.00
C SER A 187 -21.05 -26.00 4.82
N VAL A 188 -21.19 -25.85 6.13
CA VAL A 188 -21.47 -26.96 7.04
C VAL A 188 -22.48 -26.53 8.11
N THR A 189 -23.51 -27.35 8.28
CA THR A 189 -24.54 -27.18 9.33
C THR A 189 -24.27 -28.15 10.47
N GLY A 190 -24.27 -27.65 11.70
CA GLY A 190 -23.97 -28.46 12.88
C GLY A 190 -24.39 -27.81 14.18
N THR A 191 -23.98 -28.42 15.29
CA THR A 191 -24.20 -27.91 16.65
C THR A 191 -22.86 -27.59 17.30
N ALA A 192 -22.77 -26.54 18.11
CA ALA A 192 -21.57 -26.25 18.87
C ALA A 192 -21.29 -27.37 19.89
N VAL A 193 -20.05 -27.88 19.90
CA VAL A 193 -19.58 -28.92 20.82
C VAL A 193 -18.17 -28.61 21.30
N ARG A 194 -17.80 -29.11 22.48
CA ARG A 194 -16.39 -29.19 22.91
C ARG A 194 -15.91 -30.62 22.79
N THR A 195 -14.73 -30.79 22.22
CA THR A 195 -14.06 -32.09 22.21
C THR A 195 -13.54 -32.41 23.60
N LYS A 196 -13.05 -33.65 23.81
CA LYS A 196 -12.40 -34.05 25.07
C LYS A 196 -11.18 -33.18 25.43
N SER A 197 -10.55 -32.52 24.44
CA SER A 197 -9.44 -31.59 24.65
C SER A 197 -9.89 -30.16 24.95
N GLY A 198 -11.20 -29.90 25.06
CA GLY A 198 -11.77 -28.58 25.35
C GLY A 198 -11.92 -27.66 24.14
N GLU A 199 -11.50 -28.10 22.94
CA GLU A 199 -11.53 -27.30 21.72
C GLU A 199 -12.97 -27.09 21.22
N LEU A 200 -13.37 -25.82 21.08
CA LEU A 200 -14.65 -25.44 20.47
C LEU A 200 -14.71 -25.92 19.01
N THR A 201 -15.76 -26.69 18.72
CA THR A 201 -15.90 -27.44 17.48
C THR A 201 -17.34 -27.36 16.99
N LEU A 202 -17.54 -27.24 15.68
CA LEU A 202 -18.83 -27.48 15.06
C LEU A 202 -18.99 -28.99 14.81
N GLY A 203 -19.85 -29.65 15.59
CA GLY A 203 -20.24 -31.03 15.35
C GLY A 203 -21.22 -31.08 14.17
N ALA A 204 -20.75 -31.53 13.01
CA ALA A 204 -21.54 -31.52 11.79
C ALA A 204 -22.75 -32.46 11.92
N ARG A 205 -23.93 -31.93 11.58
CA ARG A 205 -25.21 -32.68 11.53
C ARG A 205 -25.62 -32.98 10.09
N GLU A 206 -25.05 -32.25 9.14
CA GLU A 206 -25.15 -32.49 7.70
C GLU A 206 -23.76 -32.77 7.12
N LEU A 207 -23.71 -33.43 5.96
CA LEU A 207 -22.46 -33.51 5.20
C LEU A 207 -22.04 -32.11 4.74
N PRO A 208 -20.77 -31.72 4.92
CA PRO A 208 -20.27 -30.47 4.38
C PRO A 208 -20.41 -30.41 2.86
N ILE A 209 -20.76 -29.23 2.35
CA ILE A 209 -20.93 -28.97 0.92
C ILE A 209 -19.80 -28.06 0.45
N ILE A 210 -19.09 -28.47 -0.60
CA ILE A 210 -18.13 -27.59 -1.28
C ILE A 210 -18.91 -26.52 -2.05
N VAL A 211 -18.75 -25.27 -1.65
CA VAL A 211 -19.39 -24.10 -2.32
C VAL A 211 -18.47 -23.43 -3.32
N SER A 212 -17.15 -23.58 -3.17
CA SER A 212 -16.17 -23.19 -4.17
C SER A 212 -14.89 -24.01 -4.01
N PRO A 213 -14.60 -24.97 -4.91
CA PRO A 213 -13.39 -25.78 -4.82
C PRO A 213 -12.12 -24.95 -5.10
N ALA A 214 -11.04 -25.23 -4.36
CA ALA A 214 -9.71 -24.78 -4.73
C ALA A 214 -9.14 -25.73 -5.79
N LEU A 215 -8.78 -25.14 -6.94
CA LEU A 215 -8.21 -25.88 -8.07
C LEU A 215 -6.69 -25.93 -8.03
N ALA A 216 -6.06 -24.83 -7.63
CA ALA A 216 -4.62 -24.76 -7.43
C ALA A 216 -4.24 -25.27 -6.02
N PRO A 217 -3.09 -25.93 -5.86
CA PRO A 217 -2.59 -26.29 -4.55
C PRO A 217 -2.29 -25.04 -3.72
N LEU A 218 -2.74 -25.02 -2.46
CA LEU A 218 -2.43 -23.92 -1.55
C LEU A 218 -1.11 -24.22 -0.82
N PRO A 219 -0.07 -23.37 -0.95
CA PRO A 219 1.19 -23.56 -0.23
C PRO A 219 0.99 -23.47 1.29
N LYS A 220 1.86 -24.10 2.08
CA LYS A 220 1.78 -24.01 3.56
C LYS A 220 2.14 -22.62 4.04
N ILE A 221 3.24 -22.11 3.49
CA ILE A 221 3.82 -20.80 3.71
C ILE A 221 4.39 -20.33 2.38
N LEU A 222 4.58 -19.03 2.19
CA LEU A 222 5.38 -18.48 1.11
C LEU A 222 6.59 -17.77 1.72
N ILE A 223 7.81 -18.18 1.37
CA ILE A 223 9.05 -17.59 1.91
C ILE A 223 9.72 -16.70 0.87
N ASN A 224 9.76 -17.13 -0.40
CA ASN A 224 10.37 -16.34 -1.48
C ASN A 224 9.67 -14.98 -1.65
N GLU A 225 10.41 -13.88 -1.47
CA GLU A 225 9.86 -12.52 -1.50
C GLU A 225 9.26 -12.13 -2.85
N GLU A 226 9.87 -12.53 -3.96
CA GLU A 226 9.33 -12.25 -5.29
C GLU A 226 7.98 -12.96 -5.49
N THR A 227 7.90 -14.24 -5.13
CA THR A 227 6.66 -15.03 -5.16
C THR A 227 5.58 -14.45 -4.24
N LYS A 228 5.95 -14.01 -3.03
CA LYS A 228 5.02 -13.38 -2.07
C LYS A 228 4.37 -12.15 -2.70
N ILE A 229 5.16 -11.29 -3.34
CA ILE A 229 4.63 -10.04 -3.88
C ILE A 229 3.80 -10.30 -5.16
N LEU A 230 4.26 -11.18 -6.06
CA LEU A 230 3.48 -11.55 -7.26
C LEU A 230 2.17 -12.28 -6.91
N ASN A 231 2.15 -13.04 -5.83
CA ASN A 231 0.96 -13.75 -5.38
C ASN A 231 0.47 -13.19 -4.04
N ARG A 232 0.34 -11.86 -3.94
CA ARG A 232 0.02 -11.19 -2.67
C ARG A 232 -1.29 -11.66 -2.02
N HIS A 233 -2.25 -12.11 -2.82
CA HIS A 233 -3.49 -12.72 -2.35
C HIS A 233 -3.28 -14.11 -1.72
N VAL A 234 -2.30 -14.89 -2.20
CA VAL A 234 -1.88 -16.16 -1.58
C VAL A 234 -1.01 -15.88 -0.36
N ASP A 235 -0.08 -14.94 -0.45
CA ASP A 235 0.76 -14.49 0.67
C ASP A 235 -0.09 -14.07 1.86
N SER A 236 -1.04 -13.17 1.67
CA SER A 236 -1.97 -12.72 2.72
C SER A 236 -2.84 -13.86 3.30
N LEU A 237 -3.03 -14.96 2.55
CA LEU A 237 -3.81 -16.11 3.00
C LEU A 237 -2.98 -17.08 3.85
N VAL A 238 -1.68 -17.25 3.55
CA VAL A 238 -0.83 -18.26 4.22
C VAL A 238 0.14 -17.66 5.24
N ASN A 239 0.44 -16.36 5.11
CA ASN A 239 1.29 -15.61 6.02
C ASN A 239 0.45 -14.63 6.85
N GLN A 240 0.23 -14.97 8.12
CA GLN A 240 -0.57 -14.15 9.04
C GLN A 240 -0.01 -12.73 9.18
N ARG A 241 1.32 -12.56 9.21
CA ARG A 241 1.98 -11.25 9.30
C ARG A 241 1.59 -10.32 8.17
N THR A 242 1.59 -10.80 6.92
CA THR A 242 1.16 -10.00 5.76
C THR A 242 -0.29 -9.52 5.93
N SER A 243 -1.19 -10.42 6.31
CA SER A 243 -2.60 -10.10 6.55
C SER A 243 -2.77 -9.06 7.67
N ASP A 244 -2.05 -9.22 8.78
CA ASP A 244 -2.15 -8.34 9.94
C ASP A 244 -1.61 -6.94 9.66
N ILE A 245 -0.56 -6.78 8.84
CA ILE A 245 -0.07 -5.46 8.40
C ILE A 245 -1.16 -4.71 7.60
N ILE A 246 -1.81 -5.38 6.65
CA ILE A 246 -2.88 -4.76 5.85
C ILE A 246 -4.10 -4.41 6.71
N ARG A 247 -4.44 -5.26 7.69
CA ARG A 247 -5.49 -4.96 8.68
C ARG A 247 -5.10 -3.80 9.60
N LEU A 248 -3.83 -3.69 9.99
CA LEU A 248 -3.31 -2.57 10.78
C LEU A 248 -3.45 -1.25 10.01
N ARG A 249 -3.13 -1.25 8.71
CA ARG A 249 -3.34 -0.07 7.84
C ARG A 249 -4.78 0.45 7.93
N SER A 250 -5.76 -0.44 7.81
CA SER A 250 -7.17 -0.08 7.95
C SER A 250 -7.50 0.51 9.33
N GLN A 251 -6.88 0.00 10.40
CA GLN A 251 -7.07 0.50 11.75
C GLN A 251 -6.47 1.90 11.94
N ILE A 252 -5.26 2.13 11.43
CA ILE A 252 -4.57 3.43 11.47
C ILE A 252 -5.42 4.48 10.75
N VAL A 253 -5.85 4.20 9.52
CA VAL A 253 -6.67 5.14 8.73
C VAL A 253 -8.00 5.45 9.43
N LYS A 254 -8.64 4.44 10.04
CA LYS A 254 -9.86 4.66 10.83
C LYS A 254 -9.58 5.58 12.03
N SER A 255 -8.54 5.29 12.81
CA SER A 255 -8.16 6.09 14.00
C SER A 255 -7.85 7.54 13.64
N MET A 256 -7.15 7.79 12.52
CA MET A 256 -6.91 9.14 12.00
C MET A 256 -8.23 9.86 11.67
N ARG A 257 -9.15 9.21 10.95
CA ARG A 257 -10.47 9.80 10.65
C ARG A 257 -11.26 10.12 11.90
N ASP A 258 -11.34 9.18 12.84
CA ASP A 258 -12.03 9.38 14.11
C ASP A 258 -11.43 10.59 14.85
N PHE A 259 -10.09 10.69 14.93
CA PHE A 259 -9.39 11.79 15.60
C PHE A 259 -9.75 13.17 15.02
N PHE A 260 -9.84 13.27 13.69
CA PHE A 260 -10.17 14.52 13.00
C PHE A 260 -11.66 14.86 13.12
N HIS A 261 -12.56 13.88 12.96
CA HIS A 261 -14.00 14.08 13.13
C HIS A 261 -14.38 14.48 14.56
N GLU A 262 -13.73 13.91 15.57
CA GLU A 262 -13.86 14.32 16.98
C GLU A 262 -13.48 15.80 17.23
N ARG A 263 -12.80 16.45 16.27
CA ARG A 263 -12.31 17.84 16.34
C ARG A 263 -12.93 18.76 15.28
N ASP A 264 -14.08 18.35 14.74
CA ASP A 264 -14.87 19.08 13.75
C ASP A 264 -14.15 19.38 12.43
N PHE A 265 -13.18 18.54 12.06
CA PHE A 265 -12.58 18.60 10.72
C PHE A 265 -13.52 17.98 9.68
N LEU A 266 -13.66 18.67 8.54
CA LEU A 266 -14.40 18.20 7.37
C LEU A 266 -13.49 17.36 6.47
N GLU A 267 -13.85 16.09 6.24
CA GLU A 267 -13.17 15.26 5.22
C GLU A 267 -13.61 15.71 3.82
N VAL A 268 -12.65 15.98 2.95
CA VAL A 268 -12.88 16.41 1.56
C VAL A 268 -12.10 15.54 0.58
N GLN A 269 -12.44 15.64 -0.71
CA GLN A 269 -11.70 15.02 -1.81
C GLN A 269 -11.40 16.08 -2.86
N THR A 270 -10.12 16.32 -3.11
CA THR A 270 -9.66 17.29 -4.09
C THR A 270 -9.30 16.62 -5.42
N PRO A 271 -9.19 17.37 -6.53
CA PRO A 271 -8.89 16.79 -7.84
C PRO A 271 -7.59 15.99 -7.87
N ILE A 272 -7.64 14.76 -8.37
CA ILE A 272 -6.46 13.93 -8.66
C ILE A 272 -5.81 14.33 -9.98
N LEU A 273 -6.63 14.73 -10.96
CA LEU A 273 -6.19 15.20 -12.27
C LEU A 273 -6.30 16.72 -12.32
N ALA A 274 -5.21 17.39 -12.66
CA ALA A 274 -5.14 18.84 -12.78
C ALA A 274 -4.39 19.27 -14.04
N ASP A 275 -4.48 20.56 -14.36
CA ASP A 275 -3.67 21.19 -15.42
C ASP A 275 -2.18 21.07 -15.10
N SER A 276 -1.80 21.57 -13.93
CA SER A 276 -0.46 21.49 -13.37
C SER A 276 -0.48 20.83 -12.00
N ALA A 277 0.66 20.24 -11.62
CA ALA A 277 0.87 19.63 -10.32
C ALA A 277 1.63 20.62 -9.42
N GLY A 278 1.10 20.89 -8.23
CA GLY A 278 1.70 21.77 -7.23
C GLY A 278 1.53 21.23 -5.82
N GLY A 279 1.95 22.02 -4.81
CA GLY A 279 1.88 21.65 -3.40
C GLY A 279 3.02 20.75 -2.90
N ALA A 280 3.96 20.37 -3.77
CA ALA A 280 5.18 19.68 -3.37
C ALA A 280 6.29 19.91 -4.41
N THR A 281 7.52 19.55 -4.05
CA THR A 281 8.65 19.46 -4.98
C THR A 281 8.80 18.02 -5.43
N ALA A 282 8.18 17.65 -6.55
CA ALA A 282 8.18 16.30 -7.09
C ALA A 282 7.85 16.30 -8.58
N ARG A 283 8.34 15.30 -9.32
CA ARG A 283 7.99 15.12 -10.73
C ARG A 283 6.60 14.49 -10.87
N PRO A 284 5.66 15.08 -11.62
CA PRO A 284 4.33 14.50 -11.79
C PRO A 284 4.30 13.38 -12.85
N PHE A 285 3.28 12.52 -12.76
CA PHE A 285 2.84 11.70 -13.89
C PHE A 285 1.98 12.55 -14.84
N LEU A 286 2.23 12.42 -16.14
CA LEU A 286 1.50 13.16 -17.18
C LEU A 286 0.49 12.24 -17.88
N THR A 287 -0.66 12.79 -18.24
CA THR A 287 -1.73 12.07 -18.93
C THR A 287 -2.50 13.00 -19.88
N ALA A 288 -3.51 12.49 -20.58
CA ALA A 288 -4.35 13.25 -21.48
C ALA A 288 -5.81 12.81 -21.37
N ALA A 289 -6.74 13.77 -21.45
CA ALA A 289 -8.16 13.48 -21.50
C ALA A 289 -8.68 13.49 -22.93
N THR A 290 -9.46 12.48 -23.33
CA THR A 290 -10.10 12.44 -24.66
C THR A 290 -11.01 13.64 -24.92
N ALA A 291 -11.64 14.18 -23.87
CA ALA A 291 -12.49 15.38 -23.96
C ALA A 291 -11.69 16.67 -24.22
N PHE A 292 -10.41 16.72 -23.82
CA PHE A 292 -9.53 17.89 -23.94
C PHE A 292 -8.20 17.48 -24.57
N PRO A 293 -8.18 17.00 -25.83
CA PRO A 293 -6.99 16.40 -26.42
C PRO A 293 -5.82 17.38 -26.60
N ALA A 294 -6.12 18.68 -26.65
CA ALA A 294 -5.12 19.74 -26.77
C ALA A 294 -4.43 20.08 -25.44
N LYS A 295 -4.88 19.51 -24.31
CA LYS A 295 -4.40 19.85 -22.96
C LYS A 295 -3.74 18.63 -22.33
N GLN A 296 -2.47 18.75 -21.98
CA GLN A 296 -1.79 17.76 -21.13
C GLN A 296 -2.28 17.95 -19.70
N LEU A 297 -2.57 16.84 -19.02
CA LEU A 297 -2.94 16.82 -17.62
C LEU A 297 -1.84 16.20 -16.79
N SER A 298 -1.86 16.49 -15.50
CA SER A 298 -0.96 15.92 -14.52
C SER A 298 -1.75 15.23 -13.40
N MET A 299 -1.19 14.14 -12.89
CA MET A 299 -1.62 13.55 -11.62
C MET A 299 -1.07 14.41 -10.48
N ARG A 300 -1.88 14.64 -9.43
CA ARG A 300 -1.45 15.43 -8.28
C ARG A 300 -0.25 14.83 -7.55
N ILE A 301 0.68 15.69 -7.13
CA ILE A 301 1.82 15.34 -6.27
C ILE A 301 1.56 15.60 -4.78
N ALA A 302 0.59 16.49 -4.50
CA ALA A 302 0.01 16.79 -3.19
C ALA A 302 -1.37 17.49 -3.38
N PRO A 303 -2.31 17.36 -2.43
CA PRO A 303 -3.59 18.09 -2.41
C PRO A 303 -3.51 19.51 -1.82
N GLU A 304 -2.40 19.89 -1.17
CA GLU A 304 -2.18 21.16 -0.47
C GLU A 304 -2.84 22.41 -1.09
N LEU A 305 -2.57 22.72 -2.36
CA LEU A 305 -3.05 23.97 -2.98
C LEU A 305 -4.58 24.00 -3.09
N TRP A 306 -5.21 22.83 -3.29
CA TRP A 306 -6.67 22.70 -3.32
C TRP A 306 -7.29 22.83 -1.94
N LEU A 307 -6.65 22.23 -0.94
CA LEU A 307 -7.11 22.32 0.45
C LEU A 307 -7.06 23.78 0.92
N LYS A 308 -5.97 24.52 0.66
CA LYS A 308 -5.91 25.95 0.97
C LYS A 308 -7.00 26.78 0.28
N ARG A 309 -7.37 26.47 -0.96
CA ARG A 309 -8.52 27.13 -1.63
C ARG A 309 -9.84 26.87 -0.91
N LEU A 310 -10.03 25.68 -0.32
CA LEU A 310 -11.22 25.39 0.47
C LEU A 310 -11.25 26.17 1.79
N VAL A 311 -10.08 26.43 2.40
CA VAL A 311 -9.97 27.33 3.56
C VAL A 311 -10.32 28.77 3.18
N VAL A 312 -9.81 29.28 2.05
CA VAL A 312 -10.26 30.57 1.47
C VAL A 312 -11.78 30.59 1.26
N GLY A 313 -12.35 29.45 0.85
CA GLY A 313 -13.80 29.26 0.71
C GLY A 313 -14.61 29.23 2.02
N GLY A 314 -13.97 29.42 3.18
CA GLY A 314 -14.62 29.49 4.50
C GLY A 314 -14.69 28.15 5.25
N ASN A 315 -13.94 27.13 4.83
CA ASN A 315 -13.86 25.86 5.56
C ASN A 315 -12.69 25.91 6.53
N ASP A 316 -12.96 26.29 7.78
CA ASP A 316 -11.92 26.52 8.80
C ASP A 316 -11.08 25.29 9.13
N ARG A 317 -11.64 24.07 9.05
CA ARG A 317 -10.93 22.83 9.37
C ARG A 317 -11.26 21.75 8.36
N ILE A 318 -10.27 21.37 7.57
CA ILE A 318 -10.42 20.37 6.52
C ILE A 318 -9.30 19.35 6.57
N PHE A 319 -9.58 18.13 6.12
CA PHE A 319 -8.54 17.14 5.89
C PHE A 319 -8.89 16.26 4.70
N GLU A 320 -7.85 15.67 4.09
CA GLU A 320 -7.99 14.66 3.06
C GLU A 320 -7.03 13.51 3.34
N ILE A 321 -7.55 12.28 3.32
CA ILE A 321 -6.75 11.05 3.24
C ILE A 321 -6.92 10.47 1.84
N GLY A 322 -5.89 10.56 1.01
CA GLY A 322 -6.01 10.20 -0.40
C GLY A 322 -4.67 9.91 -1.07
N PRO A 323 -4.71 9.44 -2.33
CA PRO A 323 -3.50 9.10 -3.06
C PRO A 323 -2.79 10.36 -3.58
N SER A 324 -1.46 10.32 -3.61
CA SER A 324 -0.58 11.24 -4.30
C SER A 324 0.35 10.45 -5.22
N PHE A 325 0.77 11.08 -6.33
CA PHE A 325 1.48 10.41 -7.42
C PHE A 325 2.78 11.14 -7.75
N ARG A 326 3.93 10.51 -7.50
CA ARG A 326 5.26 11.07 -7.79
C ARG A 326 6.05 10.15 -8.71
N ASN A 327 6.42 10.67 -9.87
CA ASN A 327 7.16 9.96 -10.92
C ASN A 327 8.67 10.01 -10.63
N GLU A 328 9.05 9.33 -9.55
CA GLU A 328 10.40 9.30 -8.97
C GLU A 328 10.94 7.87 -8.90
N GLY A 329 12.12 7.70 -8.31
CA GLY A 329 12.74 6.40 -8.08
C GLY A 329 11.93 5.50 -7.15
N LEU A 330 12.13 4.19 -7.30
CA LEU A 330 11.58 3.16 -6.39
C LEU A 330 12.65 2.71 -5.41
N ASP A 331 12.34 2.76 -4.12
CA ASP A 331 13.21 2.21 -3.07
C ASP A 331 12.41 1.52 -1.95
N THR A 332 13.04 1.28 -0.79
CA THR A 332 12.41 0.62 0.34
C THR A 332 11.31 1.45 1.02
N THR A 333 11.27 2.76 0.79
CA THR A 333 10.38 3.74 1.43
C THR A 333 9.57 4.59 0.44
N HIS A 334 9.85 4.49 -0.86
CA HIS A 334 9.20 5.24 -1.93
C HIS A 334 8.47 4.31 -2.90
N ASN A 335 7.18 4.56 -3.09
CA ASN A 335 6.35 3.99 -4.14
C ASN A 335 5.67 5.14 -4.91
N PRO A 336 5.47 5.05 -6.24
CA PRO A 336 5.09 6.20 -7.06
C PRO A 336 3.64 6.62 -6.83
N GLU A 337 2.81 5.69 -6.37
CA GLU A 337 1.50 5.97 -5.76
C GLU A 337 1.59 5.68 -4.26
N PHE A 338 1.17 6.64 -3.43
CA PHE A 338 1.17 6.48 -1.98
C PHE A 338 0.03 7.30 -1.39
N THR A 339 -0.38 6.98 -0.17
CA THR A 339 -1.45 7.66 0.54
C THR A 339 -0.87 8.71 1.47
N THR A 340 -1.33 9.94 1.33
CA THR A 340 -1.06 11.02 2.29
C THR A 340 -2.29 11.28 3.14
N CYS A 341 -2.07 11.81 4.33
CA CYS A 341 -3.08 12.53 5.09
C CYS A 341 -2.60 13.96 5.21
N GLU A 342 -3.40 14.91 4.75
CA GLU A 342 -3.12 16.34 4.92
C GLU A 342 -4.32 17.03 5.57
N PHE A 343 -4.06 17.93 6.52
CA PHE A 343 -5.09 18.77 7.11
C PHE A 343 -4.66 20.24 7.12
N TYR A 344 -5.66 21.12 7.05
CA TYR A 344 -5.49 22.56 7.13
C TYR A 344 -6.51 23.10 8.13
N SER A 345 -6.02 23.90 9.07
CA SER A 345 -6.86 24.56 10.07
C SER A 345 -6.57 26.05 10.09
N ALA A 346 -7.60 26.86 9.87
CA ALA A 346 -7.58 28.27 10.15
C ALA A 346 -7.25 28.49 11.63
N TYR A 347 -6.50 29.56 11.87
CA TYR A 347 -6.02 30.06 13.15
C TYR A 347 -5.08 29.12 13.92
N PHE A 348 -4.54 28.08 13.27
CA PHE A 348 -3.47 27.27 13.87
C PHE A 348 -2.10 27.89 13.63
N ASN A 349 -1.36 28.13 14.70
CA ASN A 349 0.08 28.42 14.65
C ASN A 349 0.93 27.15 14.80
N LEU A 350 2.26 27.29 14.71
CA LEU A 350 3.20 26.17 14.80
C LEU A 350 3.07 25.37 16.11
N ALA A 351 2.81 26.04 17.24
CA ALA A 351 2.64 25.37 18.52
C ALA A 351 1.34 24.54 18.59
N GLU A 352 0.28 24.99 17.92
CA GLU A 352 -0.97 24.21 17.78
C GLU A 352 -0.79 22.98 16.89
N LEU A 353 -0.03 23.11 15.79
CA LEU A 353 0.32 21.98 14.92
C LEU A 353 1.12 20.92 15.68
N ILE A 354 2.12 21.34 16.46
CA ILE A 354 2.93 20.44 17.30
C ILE A 354 2.05 19.70 18.31
N ARG A 355 1.23 20.42 19.11
CA ARG A 355 0.34 19.78 20.10
C ARG A 355 -0.67 18.82 19.48
N THR A 356 -1.21 19.19 18.31
CA THR A 356 -2.14 18.34 17.56
C THR A 356 -1.44 17.06 17.09
N THR A 357 -0.19 17.18 16.62
CA THR A 357 0.63 16.05 16.19
C THR A 357 0.96 15.12 17.35
N GLU A 358 1.42 15.65 18.50
CA GLU A 358 1.66 14.87 19.72
C GLU A 358 0.41 14.07 20.11
N SER A 359 -0.76 14.72 20.09
CA SER A 359 -2.04 14.08 20.43
C SER A 359 -2.44 12.98 19.44
N LEU A 360 -2.27 13.23 18.14
CA LEU A 360 -2.59 12.26 17.09
C LEU A 360 -1.70 11.02 17.18
N ILE A 361 -0.39 11.21 17.30
CA ILE A 361 0.57 10.10 17.35
C ILE A 361 0.40 9.27 18.63
N THR A 362 0.19 9.91 19.79
CA THR A 362 -0.11 9.19 21.04
C THR A 362 -1.39 8.36 20.94
N ARG A 363 -2.46 8.92 20.34
CA ARG A 363 -3.70 8.18 20.08
C ARG A 363 -3.46 6.97 19.18
N LEU A 364 -2.71 7.16 18.09
CA LEU A 364 -2.39 6.08 17.16
C LEU A 364 -1.60 4.95 17.83
N LEU A 365 -0.59 5.26 18.64
CA LEU A 365 0.18 4.26 19.38
C LEU A 365 -0.72 3.44 20.32
N SER A 366 -1.62 4.11 21.06
CA SER A 366 -2.59 3.44 21.92
C SER A 366 -3.51 2.49 21.14
N ASP A 367 -4.16 2.99 20.07
CA ASP A 367 -5.10 2.21 19.27
C ASP A 367 -4.42 1.03 18.55
N VAL A 368 -3.17 1.22 18.11
CA VAL A 368 -2.33 0.19 17.49
C VAL A 368 -1.96 -0.89 18.49
N ASN A 369 -1.49 -0.51 19.68
CA ASN A 369 -1.13 -1.47 20.73
C ASN A 369 -2.33 -2.33 21.11
N GLN A 370 -3.49 -1.71 21.32
CA GLN A 370 -4.74 -2.44 21.57
C GLN A 370 -5.09 -3.40 20.43
N ALA A 371 -4.94 -2.98 19.17
CA ALA A 371 -5.22 -3.84 18.02
C ALA A 371 -4.23 -5.02 17.90
N ILE A 372 -2.96 -4.80 18.22
CA ILE A 372 -1.92 -5.84 18.22
C ILE A 372 -2.19 -6.88 19.30
N GLU A 373 -2.46 -6.44 20.53
CA GLU A 373 -2.75 -7.31 21.68
C GLU A 373 -4.01 -8.16 21.48
N THR A 374 -5.02 -7.62 20.81
CA THR A 374 -6.33 -8.29 20.70
C THR A 374 -6.51 -9.12 19.44
N ARG A 375 -6.03 -8.65 18.28
CA ARG A 375 -6.48 -9.20 16.98
C ARG A 375 -5.44 -9.22 15.85
N LEU A 376 -4.28 -8.60 16.04
CA LEU A 376 -3.15 -8.54 15.09
C LEU A 376 -1.89 -9.16 15.70
N THR A 377 -2.06 -10.30 16.35
CA THR A 377 -1.09 -10.92 17.27
C THR A 377 0.20 -11.42 16.59
N SER A 378 0.27 -11.40 15.26
CA SER A 378 1.53 -11.70 14.54
C SER A 378 2.47 -10.50 14.44
N LEU A 379 2.01 -9.31 14.83
CA LEU A 379 2.81 -8.09 14.89
C LEU A 379 3.39 -7.88 16.28
N GLN A 380 4.39 -7.01 16.37
CA GLN A 380 5.00 -6.59 17.63
C GLN A 380 4.58 -5.16 17.94
N THR A 381 4.31 -4.88 19.21
CA THR A 381 4.02 -3.52 19.68
C THR A 381 5.24 -2.61 19.47
N PRO A 382 5.07 -1.45 18.82
CA PRO A 382 6.17 -0.48 18.65
C PRO A 382 6.78 -0.10 20.01
N GLN A 383 8.10 -0.17 20.12
CA GLN A 383 8.83 0.16 21.35
C GLN A 383 9.24 1.65 21.37
N VAL A 384 8.25 2.53 21.23
CA VAL A 384 8.49 3.98 21.14
C VAL A 384 8.47 4.58 22.53
N SER A 385 9.56 5.22 22.93
CA SER A 385 9.64 5.99 24.18
C SER A 385 8.91 7.32 24.03
N ILE A 386 7.69 7.43 24.57
CA ILE A 386 6.94 8.68 24.59
C ILE A 386 7.17 9.36 25.95
N PRO A 387 7.71 10.59 25.98
CA PRO A 387 7.89 11.32 27.23
C PRO A 387 6.53 11.83 27.76
N ASP A 388 6.40 11.96 29.09
CA ASP A 388 5.18 12.43 29.77
C ASP A 388 4.86 13.92 29.53
N GLY A 389 5.76 14.66 28.87
CA GLY A 389 5.65 16.10 28.61
C GLY A 389 5.82 16.47 27.14
N GLN A 390 6.12 17.74 26.88
CA GLN A 390 6.41 18.23 25.54
C GLN A 390 7.59 17.49 24.93
N TRP A 391 7.45 17.12 23.66
CA TRP A 391 8.52 16.43 22.95
C TRP A 391 9.68 17.37 22.67
N LYS A 392 10.87 16.79 22.52
CA LYS A 392 12.10 17.56 22.29
C LYS A 392 11.96 18.39 21.01
N GLN A 393 12.35 19.66 21.07
CA GLN A 393 12.35 20.55 19.92
C GLN A 393 13.75 21.13 19.71
N VAL A 394 14.21 21.17 18.46
CA VAL A 394 15.50 21.76 18.08
C VAL A 394 15.31 22.74 16.92
N GLU A 395 15.84 23.95 17.05
CA GLU A 395 15.83 24.91 15.95
C GLU A 395 16.92 24.56 14.93
N PHE A 396 16.56 24.49 13.65
CA PHE A 396 17.41 23.98 12.58
C PHE A 396 18.80 24.65 12.52
N ILE A 397 18.85 25.97 12.32
CA ILE A 397 20.11 26.69 12.15
C ILE A 397 20.91 26.76 13.48
N PRO A 398 20.32 27.22 14.61
CA PRO A 398 21.06 27.27 15.87
C PRO A 398 21.69 25.93 16.27
N ALA A 399 20.96 24.82 16.10
CA ALA A 399 21.49 23.50 16.44
C ALA A 399 22.66 23.10 15.53
N LEU A 400 22.60 23.40 14.23
CA LEU A 400 23.72 23.14 13.33
C LEU A 400 24.93 24.03 13.61
N GLU A 401 24.72 25.30 13.93
CA GLU A 401 25.81 26.22 14.32
C GLU A 401 26.52 25.74 15.59
N ASP A 402 25.76 25.27 16.58
CA ASP A 402 26.29 24.70 17.83
C ASP A 402 27.10 23.42 17.57
N ILE A 403 26.61 22.51 16.73
CA ILE A 403 27.27 21.24 16.40
C ILE A 403 28.53 21.45 15.55
N LEU A 404 28.44 22.32 14.54
CA LEU A 404 29.52 22.56 13.57
C LEU A 404 30.56 23.57 14.07
N GLY A 405 30.23 24.38 15.07
CA GLY A 405 31.13 25.33 15.72
C GLY A 405 31.40 26.60 14.90
N PHE A 406 30.51 26.97 13.98
CA PHE A 406 30.61 28.22 13.21
C PHE A 406 29.22 28.80 12.88
N GLN A 407 29.16 30.13 12.68
CA GLN A 407 27.94 30.82 12.27
C GLN A 407 27.71 30.70 10.77
N PHE A 408 26.47 30.44 10.38
CA PHE A 408 26.08 30.32 8.99
C PHE A 408 26.12 31.69 8.31
N PRO A 409 26.54 31.75 7.02
CA PRO A 409 26.37 32.97 6.24
C PRO A 409 24.89 33.28 6.07
N ASP A 410 24.55 34.53 5.73
CA ASP A 410 23.17 34.92 5.39
C ASP A 410 22.64 34.06 4.22
N LEU A 411 21.71 33.15 4.53
CA LEU A 411 21.18 32.16 3.60
C LEU A 411 20.27 32.77 2.52
N SER A 412 19.88 34.04 2.67
CA SER A 412 19.08 34.77 1.67
C SER A 412 19.92 35.28 0.50
N LYS A 413 21.25 35.29 0.62
CA LYS A 413 22.15 35.86 -0.39
C LYS A 413 22.45 34.87 -1.52
N PRO A 414 22.62 35.35 -2.77
CA PRO A 414 22.95 34.49 -3.91
C PRO A 414 24.26 33.70 -3.76
N ASP A 415 25.20 34.17 -2.93
CA ASP A 415 26.49 33.53 -2.68
C ASP A 415 26.50 32.63 -1.44
N ALA A 416 25.36 32.42 -0.78
CA ALA A 416 25.21 31.64 0.44
C ALA A 416 25.77 30.22 0.30
N LEU A 417 25.45 29.51 -0.79
CA LEU A 417 25.94 28.16 -1.05
C LEU A 417 27.47 28.10 -1.07
N LYS A 418 28.12 29.04 -1.79
CA LYS A 418 29.58 29.08 -1.91
C LYS A 418 30.24 29.38 -0.57
N LYS A 419 29.69 30.33 0.19
CA LYS A 419 30.19 30.68 1.52
C LYS A 419 30.03 29.52 2.51
N LEU A 420 28.85 28.92 2.57
CA LEU A 420 28.58 27.80 3.47
C LEU A 420 29.49 26.61 3.13
N ALA A 421 29.60 26.25 1.84
CA ALA A 421 30.50 25.19 1.39
C ALA A 421 31.97 25.43 1.78
N SER A 422 32.42 26.69 1.80
CA SER A 422 33.81 27.03 2.18
C SER A 422 34.10 26.87 3.67
N LEU A 423 33.07 26.92 4.52
CA LEU A 423 33.17 26.76 5.97
C LEU A 423 33.07 25.28 6.39
N LEU A 424 32.46 24.44 5.55
CA LEU A 424 32.23 23.04 5.87
C LEU A 424 33.53 22.20 5.84
N PRO A 425 33.70 21.27 6.80
CA PRO A 425 34.81 20.33 6.78
C PRO A 425 34.90 19.48 5.51
N LYS A 426 36.11 19.02 5.16
CA LYS A 426 36.39 18.22 3.95
C LYS A 426 35.58 16.93 3.82
N HIS A 427 35.07 16.36 4.91
CA HIS A 427 34.25 15.14 4.85
C HIS A 427 32.85 15.38 4.24
N HIS A 428 32.39 16.63 4.15
CA HIS A 428 31.18 17.01 3.41
C HIS A 428 31.45 17.32 1.92
N ALA A 429 32.68 17.12 1.42
CA ALA A 429 33.05 17.48 0.05
C ALA A 429 32.26 16.73 -1.04
N SER A 430 31.73 15.54 -0.76
CA SER A 430 30.84 14.82 -1.67
C SER A 430 29.46 15.51 -1.79
N ALA A 431 28.87 15.92 -0.66
CA ALA A 431 27.61 16.66 -0.63
C ALA A 431 27.72 18.04 -1.29
N ILE A 432 28.89 18.67 -1.25
CA ILE A 432 29.13 20.00 -1.82
C ILE A 432 29.21 19.99 -3.36
N LYS A 433 29.65 18.89 -3.99
CA LYS A 433 29.99 18.87 -5.42
C LYS A 433 28.81 19.02 -6.37
N GLU A 434 27.59 18.71 -5.94
CA GLU A 434 26.41 18.62 -6.80
C GLU A 434 25.12 19.19 -6.17
N ALA A 435 25.21 19.86 -5.02
CA ALA A 435 24.04 20.29 -4.26
C ALA A 435 23.60 21.73 -4.55
N SER A 436 22.29 21.92 -4.70
CA SER A 436 21.65 23.21 -4.42
C SER A 436 21.78 23.53 -2.93
N LEU A 437 21.56 24.80 -2.55
CA LEU A 437 21.57 25.19 -1.13
C LEU A 437 20.64 24.32 -0.27
N ASN A 438 19.44 24.02 -0.80
CA ASN A 438 18.45 23.20 -0.11
C ASN A 438 18.95 21.77 0.11
N LYS A 439 19.52 21.13 -0.91
CA LYS A 439 20.09 19.77 -0.81
C LYS A 439 21.25 19.70 0.18
N LEU A 440 22.08 20.76 0.26
CA LEU A 440 23.16 20.82 1.23
C LEU A 440 22.62 20.92 2.67
N LEU A 441 21.63 21.78 2.91
CA LEU A 441 21.02 21.95 4.23
C LEU A 441 20.30 20.67 4.68
N ASP A 442 19.57 20.02 3.78
CA ASP A 442 18.93 18.72 3.99
C ASP A 442 19.95 17.65 4.41
N HIS A 443 21.07 17.55 3.69
CA HIS A 443 22.16 16.64 4.05
C HIS A 443 22.76 16.93 5.44
N LEU A 444 22.91 18.21 5.81
CA LEU A 444 23.40 18.59 7.13
C LEU A 444 22.41 18.21 8.24
N ALA A 445 21.11 18.41 8.03
CA ALA A 445 20.07 18.00 8.97
C ALA A 445 20.05 16.48 9.17
N ALA A 446 20.07 15.71 8.07
CA ALA A 446 20.11 14.25 8.11
C ALA A 446 21.34 13.71 8.86
N THR A 447 22.50 14.36 8.67
CA THR A 447 23.74 13.93 9.31
C THR A 447 23.78 14.27 10.81
N HIS A 448 23.33 15.47 11.18
CA HIS A 448 23.64 16.06 12.50
C HIS A 448 22.42 16.21 13.42
N LEU A 449 21.20 16.34 12.88
CA LEU A 449 19.99 16.62 13.66
C LEU A 449 19.10 15.39 13.84
N GLU A 450 18.82 14.65 12.76
CA GLU A 450 17.81 13.58 12.75
C GLU A 450 18.11 12.46 13.76
N ASN A 451 19.39 12.12 13.95
CA ASN A 451 19.83 11.09 14.91
C ASN A 451 19.49 11.42 16.36
N ALA A 452 19.19 12.69 16.69
CA ALA A 452 18.73 13.05 18.03
C ALA A 452 17.30 12.56 18.33
N SER A 453 16.62 11.92 17.36
CA SER A 453 15.32 11.28 17.50
C SER A 453 15.37 9.77 17.82
N LEU A 454 16.57 9.18 17.98
CA LEU A 454 16.73 7.74 18.23
C LEU A 454 16.16 7.29 19.58
N ASP A 455 16.29 8.12 20.62
CA ASP A 455 15.86 7.78 21.98
C ASP A 455 14.46 8.29 22.34
N GLN A 456 13.98 9.33 21.66
CA GLN A 456 12.68 9.97 21.89
C GLN A 456 12.23 10.78 20.66
N PRO A 457 10.93 11.06 20.49
CA PRO A 457 10.44 11.95 19.45
C PRO A 457 11.13 13.32 19.44
N LEU A 458 11.43 13.81 18.24
CA LEU A 458 12.10 15.08 18.01
C LEU A 458 11.35 15.90 16.97
N PHE A 459 11.04 17.15 17.30
CA PHE A 459 10.67 18.15 16.32
C PHE A 459 11.90 18.95 15.91
N ILE A 460 12.25 18.92 14.62
CA ILE A 460 13.15 19.91 14.03
C ILE A 460 12.28 21.07 13.58
N ILE A 461 12.52 22.27 14.11
CA ILE A 461 11.69 23.45 13.89
C ILE A 461 12.47 24.59 13.26
N ASN A 462 11.76 25.58 12.73
CA ASN A 462 12.30 26.82 12.20
C ASN A 462 13.28 26.60 11.04
N HIS A 463 12.90 25.76 10.06
CA HIS A 463 13.71 25.48 8.88
C HIS A 463 14.07 26.76 8.11
N PRO A 464 15.24 26.83 7.45
CA PRO A 464 15.59 27.94 6.57
C PRO A 464 14.51 28.22 5.53
N ALA A 465 14.18 29.50 5.30
CA ALA A 465 13.08 29.88 4.42
C ALA A 465 13.28 29.41 2.96
N CYS A 466 14.52 29.24 2.50
CA CYS A 466 14.84 28.71 1.17
C CYS A 466 14.38 27.26 0.96
N MET A 467 14.16 26.49 2.04
CA MET A 467 13.70 25.10 2.00
C MET A 467 12.18 24.97 2.05
N ALA A 468 11.43 26.04 2.34
CA ALA A 468 10.01 25.99 2.64
C ALA A 468 9.22 27.07 1.86
N PRO A 469 9.02 26.87 0.53
CA PRO A 469 8.43 27.88 -0.35
C PRO A 469 6.94 28.17 -0.10
N LEU A 470 6.27 27.34 0.70
CA LEU A 470 4.84 27.46 1.05
C LEU A 470 4.62 27.82 2.53
N SER A 471 5.70 27.87 3.32
CA SER A 471 5.62 28.20 4.75
C SER A 471 5.88 29.69 4.98
N LYS A 472 5.17 30.26 5.96
CA LYS A 472 5.34 31.62 6.42
C LYS A 472 6.76 31.86 6.96
N SER A 473 7.39 32.93 6.52
CA SER A 473 8.78 33.24 6.88
C SER A 473 8.90 34.36 7.92
N PHE A 474 9.91 34.29 8.77
CA PHE A 474 10.25 35.31 9.75
C PHE A 474 11.76 35.35 10.03
N THR A 475 12.25 36.45 10.61
CA THR A 475 13.65 36.58 11.01
C THR A 475 13.87 35.91 12.36
N CYS A 476 14.77 34.92 12.41
CA CYS A 476 15.14 34.26 13.65
C CYS A 476 15.78 35.28 14.61
N PRO A 477 15.26 35.44 15.84
CA PRO A 477 15.80 36.40 16.80
C PRO A 477 17.19 36.03 17.33
N LYS A 478 17.59 34.75 17.24
CA LYS A 478 18.89 34.26 17.72
C LYS A 478 20.02 34.47 16.71
N THR A 479 19.75 34.19 15.43
CA THR A 479 20.78 34.17 14.38
C THR A 479 20.64 35.30 13.36
N GLY A 480 19.50 36.00 13.34
CA GLY A 480 19.18 37.00 12.31
C GLY A 480 18.86 36.39 10.94
N GLN A 481 18.86 35.06 10.81
CA GLN A 481 18.59 34.36 9.55
C GLN A 481 17.10 34.37 9.21
N LEU A 482 16.78 34.35 7.91
CA LEU A 482 15.40 34.17 7.45
C LEU A 482 15.00 32.69 7.54
N VAL A 483 14.09 32.39 8.45
CA VAL A 483 13.57 31.04 8.72
C VAL A 483 12.07 30.96 8.42
N SER A 484 11.51 29.76 8.49
CA SER A 484 10.10 29.47 8.24
C SER A 484 9.45 28.89 9.49
N ALA A 485 8.19 29.21 9.75
CA ALA A 485 7.42 28.64 10.86
C ALA A 485 6.99 27.21 10.50
N ARG A 486 7.98 26.31 10.47
CA ARG A 486 7.88 24.91 10.04
C ARG A 486 8.41 23.98 11.12
N ALA A 487 7.83 22.79 11.20
CA ALA A 487 8.30 21.68 12.01
C ALA A 487 8.23 20.36 11.23
N GLU A 488 9.21 19.50 11.46
CA GLU A 488 9.20 18.10 11.02
C GLU A 488 9.34 17.21 12.24
N LEU A 489 8.48 16.20 12.35
CA LEU A 489 8.54 15.21 13.43
C LEU A 489 9.40 14.03 12.97
N PHE A 490 10.41 13.72 13.77
CA PHE A 490 11.24 12.53 13.64
C PHE A 490 11.05 11.59 14.83
N ILE A 491 10.95 10.29 14.56
CA ILE A 491 10.95 9.24 15.58
C ILE A 491 11.84 8.09 15.08
N GLU A 492 12.80 7.65 15.90
CA GLU A 492 13.77 6.60 15.55
C GLU A 492 14.52 6.86 14.23
N GLY A 493 14.87 8.12 13.97
CA GLY A 493 15.56 8.54 12.75
C GLY A 493 14.70 8.54 11.49
N ARG A 494 13.37 8.57 11.62
CA ARG A 494 12.43 8.57 10.50
C ARG A 494 11.52 9.78 10.55
N GLU A 495 11.39 10.48 9.43
CA GLU A 495 10.39 11.53 9.25
C GLU A 495 8.98 10.94 9.29
N ILE A 496 8.17 11.38 10.25
CA ILE A 496 6.78 10.93 10.47
C ILE A 496 5.77 11.92 9.88
N ALA A 497 5.99 13.23 10.07
CA ALA A 497 5.09 14.27 9.61
C ALA A 497 5.83 15.59 9.38
N ASN A 498 5.31 16.40 8.45
CA ASN A 498 5.78 17.75 8.13
C ASN A 498 4.61 18.73 8.33
N MET A 499 4.87 19.88 8.93
CA MET A 499 3.83 20.86 9.27
C MET A 499 4.38 22.28 9.32
N TYR A 500 3.54 23.26 9.01
CA TYR A 500 3.96 24.66 9.02
C TYR A 500 2.78 25.63 9.06
N GLU A 501 3.06 26.86 9.49
CA GLU A 501 2.18 27.99 9.22
C GLU A 501 2.22 28.32 7.73
N GLU A 502 1.05 28.38 7.11
CA GLU A 502 0.88 28.59 5.68
C GLU A 502 1.24 30.02 5.30
N GLU A 503 1.95 30.17 4.19
CA GLU A 503 2.11 31.48 3.56
C GLU A 503 0.75 31.95 3.03
N ASN A 504 0.34 33.13 3.50
CA ASN A 504 -0.95 33.72 3.16
C ASN A 504 -0.83 35.15 2.60
N ASP A 505 0.40 35.67 2.46
CA ASP A 505 0.67 36.88 1.68
C ASP A 505 0.82 36.50 0.18
N PRO A 506 -0.10 36.93 -0.71
CA PRO A 506 -0.02 36.60 -2.13
C PRO A 506 1.24 37.15 -2.82
N PHE A 507 1.78 38.28 -2.37
CA PHE A 507 2.99 38.87 -2.94
C PHE A 507 4.22 38.05 -2.58
N GLU A 508 4.34 37.66 -1.31
CA GLU A 508 5.44 36.79 -0.86
C GLU A 508 5.33 35.39 -1.45
N GLN A 509 4.11 34.84 -1.58
CA GLN A 509 3.92 33.53 -2.20
C GLN A 509 4.36 33.52 -3.67
N ARG A 510 4.00 34.57 -4.44
CA ARG A 510 4.47 34.75 -5.81
C ARG A 510 5.99 34.83 -5.88
N ARG A 511 6.61 35.66 -5.03
CA ARG A 511 8.07 35.81 -4.93
C ARG A 511 8.75 34.46 -4.65
N LYS A 512 8.19 33.64 -3.76
CA LYS A 512 8.71 32.30 -3.43
C LYS A 512 8.60 31.33 -4.61
N PHE A 513 7.52 31.37 -5.40
CA PHE A 513 7.41 30.57 -6.62
C PHE A 513 8.45 30.98 -7.67
N GLU A 514 8.67 32.28 -7.87
CA GLU A 514 9.71 32.77 -8.78
C GLU A 514 11.11 32.28 -8.38
N LEU A 515 11.42 32.33 -7.08
CA LEU A 515 12.69 31.81 -6.54
C LEU A 515 12.83 30.30 -6.75
N GLN A 516 11.74 29.53 -6.58
CA GLN A 516 11.76 28.09 -6.83
C GLN A 516 12.09 27.78 -8.29
N ILE A 517 11.47 28.49 -9.25
CA ILE A 517 11.74 28.32 -10.68
C ILE A 517 13.20 28.68 -11.01
N GLN A 518 13.69 29.80 -10.48
CA GLN A 518 15.09 30.22 -10.69
C GLN A 518 16.09 29.19 -10.14
N SER A 519 15.82 28.64 -8.96
CA SER A 519 16.67 27.63 -8.34
C SER A 519 16.76 26.36 -9.19
N ARG A 520 15.64 25.91 -9.80
CA ARG A 520 15.61 24.76 -10.71
C ARG A 520 16.42 25.00 -11.98
N GLY A 521 16.23 26.16 -12.64
CA GLY A 521 16.92 26.52 -13.89
C GLY A 521 18.45 26.69 -13.75
N SER A 522 18.95 26.91 -12.53
CA SER A 522 20.39 27.01 -12.24
C SER A 522 21.08 25.67 -11.93
N SER A 523 20.32 24.58 -11.81
CA SER A 523 20.84 23.27 -11.42
C SER A 523 21.07 22.38 -12.65
N THR A 524 22.18 21.63 -12.68
CA THR A 524 22.42 20.56 -13.68
C THR A 524 21.48 19.36 -13.53
N VAL A 525 20.58 19.40 -12.54
CA VAL A 525 19.67 18.34 -12.09
C VAL A 525 18.20 18.75 -12.31
N ALA A 526 17.95 19.82 -13.10
CA ALA A 526 16.61 20.30 -13.47
C ALA A 526 15.70 19.21 -14.05
N ASP A 527 16.28 18.10 -14.53
CA ASP A 527 15.57 16.95 -15.11
C ASP A 527 14.84 16.05 -14.09
N GLU A 528 15.19 16.08 -12.79
CA GLU A 528 14.59 15.18 -11.79
C GLU A 528 13.25 15.68 -11.23
N GLU A 529 13.07 17.00 -11.05
CA GLU A 529 11.86 17.59 -10.43
C GLU A 529 10.79 18.05 -11.45
N GLY A 530 11.11 18.01 -12.74
CA GLY A 530 10.22 18.44 -13.83
C GLY A 530 10.01 19.97 -13.94
N PRO A 531 9.29 20.42 -14.99
CA PRO A 531 9.02 21.85 -15.21
C PRO A 531 8.21 22.44 -14.05
N ALA A 532 8.64 23.59 -13.55
CA ALA A 532 7.88 24.41 -12.59
C ALA A 532 7.22 25.57 -13.33
N GLU A 533 5.93 25.75 -13.11
CA GLU A 533 5.18 26.93 -13.51
C GLU A 533 4.58 27.58 -12.27
N ILE A 534 4.41 28.90 -12.30
CA ILE A 534 3.70 29.62 -11.24
C ILE A 534 2.21 29.30 -11.38
N ASP A 535 1.59 28.76 -10.34
CA ASP A 535 0.12 28.64 -10.31
C ASP A 535 -0.49 30.01 -10.01
N GLU A 536 -0.67 30.80 -11.08
CA GLU A 536 -1.32 32.11 -11.05
C GLU A 536 -2.74 32.03 -10.48
N SER A 537 -3.44 30.92 -10.72
CA SER A 537 -4.79 30.73 -10.22
C SER A 537 -4.83 30.49 -8.71
N TYR A 538 -3.75 29.98 -8.12
CA TYR A 538 -3.60 29.85 -6.67
C TYR A 538 -3.19 31.17 -6.04
N VAL A 539 -2.29 31.93 -6.66
CA VAL A 539 -1.97 33.30 -6.20
C VAL A 539 -3.23 34.16 -6.18
N GLN A 540 -4.05 34.10 -7.23
CA GLN A 540 -5.35 34.76 -7.27
C GLN A 540 -6.30 34.28 -6.16
N ALA A 541 -6.26 32.99 -5.80
CA ALA A 541 -7.05 32.49 -4.68
C ALA A 541 -6.64 33.13 -3.35
N LEU A 542 -5.33 33.35 -3.12
CA LEU A 542 -4.82 34.03 -1.93
C LEU A 542 -5.24 35.51 -1.87
N GLU A 543 -5.46 36.17 -3.01
CA GLU A 543 -5.97 37.55 -3.08
C GLU A 543 -7.39 37.69 -2.51
N TYR A 544 -8.18 36.62 -2.49
CA TYR A 544 -9.48 36.60 -1.80
C TYR A 544 -9.36 36.48 -0.28
N GLY A 545 -8.14 36.25 0.23
CA GLY A 545 -7.82 36.19 1.65
C GLY A 545 -7.81 34.76 2.19
N LEU A 546 -6.60 34.22 2.36
CA LEU A 546 -6.38 33.03 3.20
C LEU A 546 -6.19 33.50 4.66
N PRO A 547 -7.04 33.09 5.62
CA PRO A 547 -6.79 33.40 7.03
C PRO A 547 -5.45 32.80 7.49
N PRO A 548 -4.85 33.29 8.58
CA PRO A 548 -3.71 32.61 9.20
C PRO A 548 -4.07 31.14 9.38
N THR A 549 -3.31 30.23 8.79
CA THR A 549 -3.67 28.80 8.67
C THR A 549 -2.44 27.98 9.00
N GLY A 550 -2.65 26.87 9.72
CA GLY A 550 -1.63 25.84 9.90
C GLY A 550 -1.96 24.64 9.00
N GLY A 551 -0.97 24.16 8.26
CA GLY A 551 -1.06 22.94 7.48
C GLY A 551 -0.16 21.84 8.03
N TRP A 552 -0.57 20.61 7.76
CA TRP A 552 0.10 19.40 8.24
C TRP A 552 -0.06 18.29 7.22
N GLY A 553 0.98 17.48 7.04
CA GLY A 553 0.98 16.33 6.16
C GLY A 553 1.78 15.15 6.72
N CYS A 554 1.29 13.94 6.50
CA CYS A 554 2.06 12.72 6.72
C CYS A 554 1.85 11.69 5.60
N GLY A 555 2.85 10.85 5.40
CA GLY A 555 2.73 9.65 4.55
C GLY A 555 2.12 8.50 5.35
N VAL A 556 0.89 8.11 5.04
CA VAL A 556 0.19 7.02 5.72
C VAL A 556 0.95 5.71 5.56
N ASP A 557 1.54 5.44 4.39
CA ASP A 557 2.30 4.21 4.15
C ASP A 557 3.54 4.10 5.05
N ARG A 558 4.28 5.19 5.24
CA ARG A 558 5.44 5.26 6.13
C ARG A 558 5.02 5.12 7.59
N LEU A 559 3.90 5.73 7.96
CA LEU A 559 3.31 5.58 9.29
C LEU A 559 2.92 4.10 9.57
N VAL A 560 2.37 3.40 8.60
CA VAL A 560 2.08 1.95 8.71
C VAL A 560 3.37 1.14 8.81
N MET A 561 4.42 1.49 8.05
CA MET A 561 5.70 0.81 8.15
C MET A 561 6.27 0.91 9.56
N PHE A 562 6.29 2.13 10.11
CA PHE A 562 6.73 2.40 11.47
C PHE A 562 5.93 1.61 12.50
N LEU A 563 4.60 1.71 12.49
CA LEU A 563 3.72 1.09 13.49
C LEU A 563 3.61 -0.44 13.37
N SER A 564 3.96 -1.03 12.22
CA SER A 564 3.97 -2.48 12.02
C SER A 564 5.35 -3.13 12.13
N GLY A 565 6.42 -2.34 12.15
CA GLY A 565 7.80 -2.83 12.01
C GLY A 565 8.11 -3.38 10.62
N ALA A 566 7.38 -2.97 9.58
CA ALA A 566 7.69 -3.36 8.20
C ALA A 566 8.90 -2.56 7.70
N SER A 567 9.87 -3.26 7.09
CA SER A 567 11.10 -2.63 6.59
C SER A 567 10.98 -2.07 5.17
N LYS A 568 9.93 -2.46 4.43
CA LYS A 568 9.67 -2.05 3.06
C LYS A 568 8.24 -1.56 2.89
N ILE A 569 8.07 -0.48 2.14
CA ILE A 569 6.76 0.09 1.81
C ILE A 569 5.89 -0.92 1.03
N SER A 570 6.49 -1.77 0.20
CA SER A 570 5.77 -2.81 -0.54
C SER A 570 5.01 -3.78 0.37
N ASP A 571 5.42 -3.96 1.63
CA ASP A 571 4.79 -4.88 2.57
C ASP A 571 3.56 -4.26 3.25
N THR A 572 3.42 -2.93 3.21
CA THR A 572 2.25 -2.21 3.71
C THR A 572 1.20 -1.96 2.61
N LEU A 573 1.53 -2.31 1.37
CA LEU A 573 0.68 -2.17 0.18
C LEU A 573 0.02 -3.51 -0.18
N PRO A 574 -1.32 -3.55 -0.38
CA PRO A 574 -2.06 -4.78 -0.68
C PRO A 574 -1.63 -5.50 -1.97
N PHE A 575 -0.91 -4.83 -2.88
CA PHE A 575 -0.45 -5.41 -4.15
C PHE A 575 1.04 -5.13 -4.43
N GLY A 576 1.83 -4.84 -3.39
CA GLY A 576 3.25 -4.56 -3.56
C GLY A 576 3.51 -3.20 -4.19
N ASN A 577 4.65 -3.06 -4.87
CA ASN A 577 5.06 -1.81 -5.53
C ASN A 577 4.71 -1.80 -7.03
N LEU A 578 4.98 -0.68 -7.70
CA LEU A 578 4.68 -0.51 -9.13
C LEU A 578 5.32 -1.60 -10.02
N ARG A 579 6.56 -2.06 -9.74
CA ARG A 579 7.19 -3.14 -10.52
C ARG A 579 6.37 -4.42 -10.46
N ASN A 580 5.83 -4.73 -9.28
CA ASN A 580 5.03 -5.92 -9.08
C ASN A 580 3.70 -5.85 -9.83
N VAL A 581 3.00 -4.71 -9.74
CA VAL A 581 1.68 -4.57 -10.37
C VAL A 581 1.77 -4.67 -11.89
N VAL A 582 2.84 -4.12 -12.49
CA VAL A 582 3.06 -4.19 -13.94
C VAL A 582 3.39 -5.62 -14.40
N SER A 583 4.13 -6.40 -13.61
CA SER A 583 4.49 -7.78 -13.96
C SER A 583 3.32 -8.77 -13.82
N LEU A 584 2.35 -8.54 -12.91
CA LEU A 584 1.17 -9.41 -12.72
C LEU A 584 0.43 -9.71 -14.03
N SER A 585 0.31 -8.69 -14.89
CA SER A 585 -0.42 -8.79 -16.16
C SER A 585 0.40 -9.43 -17.28
N GLN A 586 1.73 -9.40 -17.19
CA GLN A 586 2.63 -10.03 -18.16
C GLN A 586 2.66 -11.53 -17.93
N ASP A 587 2.86 -11.96 -16.68
CA ASP A 587 2.87 -13.39 -16.33
C ASP A 587 1.53 -14.07 -16.66
N ALA A 588 0.40 -13.36 -16.51
CA ALA A 588 -0.92 -13.86 -16.86
C ALA A 588 -1.16 -14.01 -18.38
N LYS A 589 -0.42 -13.29 -19.22
CA LYS A 589 -0.49 -13.40 -20.69
C LYS A 589 0.43 -14.47 -21.25
N ASP A 590 1.50 -14.79 -20.51
CA ASP A 590 2.46 -15.83 -20.85
C ASP A 590 2.03 -17.23 -20.31
N LEU A 591 0.97 -17.26 -19.49
CA LEU A 591 0.21 -18.43 -19.01
C LEU A 591 -0.84 -18.89 -20.04
#